data_AF-A0A2R8A1Z4-F1
#
_entry.id   AF-A0A2R8A1Z4-F1
#
_cell.length_a   1.000
_cell.length_b   1.000
_cell.length_c   1.000
_cell.angle_alpha   90.00
_cell.angle_beta   90.00
_cell.angle_gamma   90.00
#
_symmetry.space_group_name_H-M   'P 1'
#
loop_
_entity.id
_entity.type
_entity.pdbx_description
1 polymer ?
#
loop_
_entity_poly.entity_id
_entity_poly.type
_entity_poly.pdbx_seq_one_letter_code
_entity_poly.pdbx_strand_id
1 'polypeptide(L)'
;MLLDDSNLINEIGCAQIKEVAFPTITIETEDGQLLKINVTKKQKRDPIFWKSIKDIWQAGIWIPFNKKLSHLLDNDWLVEPAMA
;
A
#
# COMPACT_ATOMS: atom_id res chain seq x y z
N MET A 1 -11.26 -1.42 -27.92
CA MET A 1 -9.83 -1.25 -27.61
C MET A 1 -9.64 -1.85 -26.23
N LEU A 2 -9.07 -3.06 -26.12
CA LEU A 2 -8.68 -3.59 -24.80
C LEU A 2 -7.37 -2.87 -24.45
N LEU A 3 -7.38 -2.13 -23.35
CA LEU A 3 -6.17 -1.55 -22.81
C LEU A 3 -5.28 -2.70 -22.34
N ASP A 4 -4.03 -2.70 -22.78
CA ASP A 4 -3.03 -3.71 -22.47
C ASP A 4 -2.50 -3.45 -21.04
N ASP A 5 -3.37 -3.65 -20.05
CA ASP A 5 -3.11 -3.41 -18.61
C ASP A 5 -2.12 -4.42 -18.01
N SER A 6 -1.65 -5.36 -18.81
CA SER A 6 -0.74 -6.46 -18.45
C SER A 6 0.58 -6.01 -17.81
N ASN A 7 1.05 -4.78 -18.10
CA ASN A 7 2.27 -4.24 -17.50
C ASN A 7 2.07 -3.57 -16.13
N LEU A 8 0.87 -3.06 -15.81
CA LEU A 8 0.55 -2.44 -14.51
C LEU A 8 0.22 -3.49 -13.44
N ILE A 9 -0.37 -4.62 -13.85
CA ILE A 9 -0.76 -5.72 -12.96
C ILE A 9 0.48 -6.36 -12.29
N ASN A 10 1.66 -6.31 -12.93
CA ASN A 10 2.89 -6.83 -12.35
C ASN A 10 3.50 -5.95 -11.25
N GLU A 11 3.03 -4.71 -11.07
CA GLU A 11 3.59 -3.77 -10.09
C GLU A 11 2.75 -3.66 -8.81
N ILE A 12 1.54 -4.20 -8.81
CA ILE A 12 0.62 -4.16 -7.67
C ILE A 12 0.52 -5.56 -7.05
N GLY A 13 0.64 -5.65 -5.72
CA GLY A 13 0.39 -6.88 -4.96
C GLY A 13 -0.55 -6.61 -3.81
N CYS A 14 -1.12 -7.65 -3.20
CA CYS A 14 -1.88 -7.49 -1.96
C CYS A 14 -1.00 -7.81 -0.76
N ALA A 15 -1.21 -7.09 0.33
CA ALA A 15 -0.57 -7.37 1.59
C ALA A 15 -1.48 -7.04 2.77
N GLN A 16 -1.24 -7.67 3.90
CA GLN A 16 -1.92 -7.39 5.15
C GLN A 16 -0.97 -6.69 6.11
N ILE A 17 -1.46 -5.67 6.82
CA ILE A 17 -0.67 -5.01 7.86
C ILE A 17 -0.50 -5.99 9.03
N LYS A 18 0.74 -6.22 9.47
CA LYS A 18 1.05 -7.05 10.64
C LYS A 18 1.45 -6.22 11.85
N GLU A 19 2.13 -5.11 11.61
CA GLU A 19 2.61 -4.23 12.68
C GLU A 19 2.60 -2.77 12.23
N VAL A 20 2.20 -1.88 13.15
CA VAL A 20 2.23 -0.43 12.98
C VAL A 20 3.10 0.17 14.09
N ALA A 21 4.36 0.48 13.78
CA ALA A 21 5.35 0.99 14.73
C ALA A 21 5.99 2.28 14.20
N PHE A 22 5.53 3.44 14.67
CA PHE A 22 5.95 4.74 14.12
C PHE A 22 7.49 4.88 14.02
N PRO A 23 8.07 5.27 12.86
CA PRO A 23 7.41 5.67 11.60
C PRO A 23 7.33 4.53 10.56
N THR A 24 7.44 3.27 10.95
CA THR A 24 7.47 2.11 10.07
C THR A 24 6.15 1.33 10.13
N ILE A 25 5.76 0.76 8.99
CA ILE A 25 4.62 -0.16 8.89
C ILE A 25 5.17 -1.46 8.30
N THR A 26 4.86 -2.59 8.92
CA THR A 26 5.22 -3.91 8.40
C THR A 26 4.00 -4.59 7.82
N ILE A 27 4.14 -5.05 6.59
CA ILE A 27 3.11 -5.75 5.84
C ILE A 27 3.59 -7.16 5.48
N GLU A 28 2.66 -8.11 5.36
CA GLU A 28 2.88 -9.45 4.85
C GLU A 28 2.20 -9.59 3.50
N THR A 29 2.93 -9.98 2.46
CA THR A 29 2.37 -10.21 1.13
C THR A 29 1.60 -11.52 1.06
N GLU A 30 0.85 -11.74 -0.01
CA GLU A 30 0.16 -13.00 -0.28
C GLU A 30 1.10 -14.21 -0.29
N ASP A 31 2.36 -14.00 -0.70
CA ASP A 31 3.42 -15.02 -0.71
C ASP A 31 4.07 -15.24 0.68
N GLY A 32 3.58 -14.57 1.72
CA GLY A 32 4.11 -14.64 3.09
C GLY A 32 5.39 -13.83 3.31
N GLN A 33 5.76 -12.93 2.39
CA GLN A 33 6.96 -12.11 2.54
C GLN A 33 6.66 -10.89 3.42
N LEU A 34 7.52 -10.64 4.41
CA LEU A 34 7.41 -9.45 5.26
C LEU A 34 8.18 -8.28 4.65
N LEU A 35 7.47 -7.19 4.37
CA LEU A 35 8.04 -5.96 3.83
C LEU A 35 7.81 -4.79 4.79
N LYS A 36 8.77 -3.85 4.80
CA LYS A 36 8.67 -2.61 5.57
C LYS A 36 8.34 -1.45 4.66
N ILE A 37 7.22 -0.80 4.93
CA ILE A 37 6.80 0.42 4.25
C ILE A 37 7.38 1.63 4.98
N ASN A 38 8.06 2.47 4.22
CA ASN A 38 8.57 3.76 4.69
C ASN A 38 7.51 4.84 4.46
N VAL A 39 7.13 5.54 5.52
CA VAL A 39 6.20 6.66 5.43
C VAL A 39 6.93 7.96 5.09
N THR A 40 6.31 8.79 4.24
CA THR A 40 6.85 10.08 3.83
C THR A 40 6.81 11.11 4.98
N LYS A 41 7.57 12.20 4.89
CA LYS A 41 7.57 13.28 5.90
C LYS A 41 6.16 13.88 6.11
N LYS A 42 5.33 13.91 5.07
CA LYS A 42 3.93 14.37 5.13
C LYS A 42 3.08 13.39 5.95
N GLN A 43 3.12 12.10 5.60
CA GLN A 43 2.40 11.04 6.30
C GLN A 43 2.80 10.91 7.78
N LYS A 44 4.07 11.16 8.13
CA LYS A 44 4.52 11.20 9.55
C LYS A 44 3.74 12.19 10.40
N ARG A 45 3.27 13.30 9.80
CA ARG A 45 2.56 14.38 10.49
C ARG A 45 1.05 14.31 10.29
N ASP A 46 0.56 13.29 9.60
CA ASP A 46 -0.84 13.15 9.26
C ASP A 46 -1.54 12.20 10.25
N PRO A 47 -2.28 12.72 11.25
CA PRO A 47 -2.96 11.89 12.23
C PRO A 47 -4.10 11.06 11.62
N ILE A 48 -4.70 11.53 10.52
CA ILE A 48 -5.79 10.81 9.84
C ILE A 48 -5.21 9.58 9.15
N PHE A 49 -4.07 9.72 8.47
CA PHE A 49 -3.33 8.60 7.89
C PHE A 49 -3.07 7.50 8.92
N TRP A 50 -2.46 7.84 10.07
CA TRP A 50 -2.16 6.84 11.10
C TRP A 50 -3.39 6.20 11.72
N LYS A 51 -4.51 6.94 11.81
CA LYS A 51 -5.78 6.38 12.27
C LYS A 51 -6.30 5.36 11.25
N SER A 52 -6.36 5.70 9.97
CA SER A 52 -6.79 4.78 8.91
C SER A 52 -5.93 3.51 8.86
N ILE A 53 -4.61 3.64 8.98
CA ILE A 53 -3.69 2.49 9.03
C ILE A 53 -3.97 1.57 10.22
N LYS A 54 -4.26 2.14 11.39
CA LYS A 54 -4.64 1.35 12.57
C LYS A 54 -5.98 0.67 12.39
N ASP A 55 -6.96 1.36 11.82
CA ASP A 55 -8.30 0.81 11.58
C ASP A 55 -8.22 -0.37 10.58
N ILE A 56 -7.47 -0.22 9.49
CA ILE A 56 -7.19 -1.29 8.50
C ILE A 56 -6.48 -2.48 9.17
N TRP A 57 -5.47 -2.20 10.00
CA TRP A 57 -4.72 -3.23 10.72
C TRP A 57 -5.61 -4.04 11.67
N GLN A 58 -6.44 -3.35 12.46
CA GLN A 58 -7.36 -3.99 13.40
C GLN A 58 -8.46 -4.79 12.69
N ALA A 59 -8.90 -4.34 11.51
CA ALA A 59 -9.86 -5.04 10.69
C ALA A 59 -9.26 -6.25 9.94
N GLY A 60 -7.93 -6.38 9.87
CA GLY A 60 -7.26 -7.47 9.16
C GLY A 60 -7.49 -7.45 7.65
N ILE A 61 -7.71 -6.25 7.07
CA ILE A 61 -8.04 -6.09 5.65
C ILE A 61 -6.77 -6.26 4.81
N TRP A 62 -6.90 -6.95 3.68
CA TRP A 62 -5.88 -7.02 2.64
C TRP A 62 -5.93 -5.75 1.80
N ILE A 63 -4.79 -5.06 1.68
CA ILE A 63 -4.65 -3.81 0.94
C ILE A 63 -3.71 -3.97 -0.24
N PRO A 64 -3.98 -3.31 -1.38
CA PRO A 64 -3.04 -3.27 -2.49
C PRO A 64 -1.82 -2.39 -2.14
N PHE A 65 -0.63 -2.84 -2.52
CA PHE A 65 0.62 -2.09 -2.37
C PHE A 65 1.44 -2.16 -3.66
N ASN A 66 2.28 -1.14 -3.89
CA ASN A 66 3.19 -1.14 -5.03
C ASN A 66 4.45 -1.94 -4.69
N LYS A 67 4.70 -3.03 -5.43
CA LYS A 67 5.84 -3.95 -5.27
C LYS A 67 7.19 -3.27 -5.48
N LYS A 68 7.28 -2.28 -6.38
CA LYS A 68 8.56 -1.60 -6.70
C LYS A 68 8.93 -0.53 -5.69
N LEU A 69 7.94 0.13 -5.11
CA LEU A 69 8.15 1.31 -4.27
C LEU A 69 8.01 1.01 -2.78
N SER A 70 7.41 -0.13 -2.38
CA SER A 70 7.10 -0.44 -0.98
C SER A 70 6.39 0.72 -0.27
N HIS A 71 5.56 1.43 -1.02
CA HIS A 71 4.73 2.54 -0.58
C HIS A 71 3.25 2.13 -0.74
N LEU A 72 2.40 2.61 0.16
CA LEU A 72 0.96 2.55 -0.04
C LEU A 72 0.60 3.49 -1.19
N LEU A 73 -0.30 3.04 -2.06
CA LEU A 73 -0.77 3.84 -3.18
C LEU A 73 -1.49 5.07 -2.61
N ASP A 74 -1.05 6.28 -3.00
CA ASP A 74 -1.66 7.53 -2.56
C ASP A 74 -3.12 7.67 -3.08
N ASN A 75 -3.44 7.00 -4.19
CA ASN A 75 -4.78 6.91 -4.73
C ASN A 75 -5.41 5.56 -4.37
N ASP A 76 -6.49 5.65 -3.60
CA ASP A 76 -7.31 4.55 -3.10
C ASP A 76 -7.85 3.69 -4.26
N TRP A 77 -7.20 2.56 -4.51
CA TRP A 77 -7.61 1.53 -5.46
C TRP A 77 -7.63 1.90 -6.96
N LEU A 78 -7.42 3.17 -7.32
CA LEU A 78 -7.45 3.65 -8.70
C LEU A 78 -6.03 3.97 -9.18
N VAL A 79 -5.54 3.17 -10.12
CA VAL A 79 -4.38 3.52 -10.93
C VAL A 79 -4.75 4.79 -11.69
N GLU A 80 -3.98 5.88 -11.54
CA GLU A 80 -4.19 7.05 -12.38
C GLU A 80 -4.05 6.61 -13.83
N PRO A 81 -5.05 6.88 -14.69
CA PRO A 81 -4.92 6.57 -16.10
C PRO A 81 -3.71 7.35 -16.60
N ALA A 82 -2.75 6.63 -17.19
CA ALA A 82 -1.59 7.23 -17.83
C ALA A 82 -2.09 8.33 -18.77
N MET A 83 -1.83 9.59 -18.42
CA MET A 83 -2.15 10.71 -19.29
C MET A 83 -1.28 10.59 -20.54
N ALA A 84 -1.98 10.48 -21.68
CA ALA A 84 -1.42 10.41 -23.03
C ALA A 84 -0.65 11.68 -23.41
#